data_AF-R6FN90-F1
#
_entry.id   AF-R6FN90-F1
#
_cell.length_a   1.000
_cell.length_b   1.000
_cell.length_c   1.000
_cell.angle_alpha   90.00
_cell.angle_beta   90.00
_cell.angle_gamma   90.00
#
_symmetry.space_group_name_H-M   'P 1'
#
loop_
_entity.id
_entity.type
_entity.pdbx_description
1 polymer ?
#
loop_
_entity_poly.entity_id
_entity_poly.type
_entity_poly.pdbx_seq_one_letter_code
_entity_poly.pdbx_strand_id
1 'polypeptide(L)'
;MKRNDIASFFYYMWNTWNKQECQIVFAQSNCGWQHIWNKWCSYCHNHIQYGATEEFFANLSDVNQDLLVKRALELYDRKRKINETDL
;
A
#
# COMPACT_ATOMS: atom_id res chain seq x y z
N MET A 1 11.84 3.58 -10.59
CA MET A 1 10.56 4.21 -10.21
C MET A 1 10.13 5.16 -11.31
N LYS A 2 9.01 4.88 -11.99
CA LYS A 2 8.38 5.82 -12.92
C LYS A 2 7.70 6.93 -12.13
N ARG A 3 7.48 8.09 -12.76
CA ARG A 3 6.91 9.33 -12.17
C ARG A 3 5.62 9.11 -11.34
N ASN A 4 4.87 8.05 -11.62
CA ASN A 4 3.59 7.76 -10.98
C ASN A 4 3.70 6.79 -9.78
N ASP A 5 4.81 6.08 -9.59
CA ASP A 5 4.90 4.99 -8.59
C ASP A 5 4.85 5.55 -7.16
N ILE A 6 5.62 6.61 -6.88
CA ILE A 6 5.69 7.27 -5.56
C ILE A 6 4.33 7.88 -5.21
N ALA A 7 3.77 8.66 -6.13
CA ALA A 7 2.49 9.33 -5.92
C ALA A 7 1.34 8.33 -5.75
N SER A 8 1.30 7.27 -6.56
CA SER A 8 0.28 6.21 -6.45
C SER A 8 0.40 5.49 -5.11
N PHE A 9 1.62 5.14 -4.69
CA PHE A 9 1.87 4.49 -3.41
C PHE A 9 1.34 5.33 -2.24
N PHE A 10 1.75 6.59 -2.12
CA PHE A 10 1.30 7.45 -1.02
C PHE A 10 -0.21 7.72 -1.07
N TYR A 11 -0.76 7.96 -2.27
CA TYR A 11 -2.21 8.10 -2.43
C TYR A 11 -2.95 6.86 -1.93
N TYR A 12 -2.49 5.67 -2.32
CA TYR A 12 -3.08 4.40 -1.90
C TYR A 12 -2.97 4.19 -0.39
N MET A 13 -1.79 4.41 0.19
CA MET A 13 -1.54 4.23 1.62
C MET A 13 -2.37 5.17 2.50
N TRP A 14 -2.55 6.42 2.09
CA TRP A 14 -3.31 7.38 2.91
C TRP A 14 -4.82 7.35 2.70
N ASN A 15 -5.31 6.91 1.54
CA ASN A 15 -6.73 7.03 1.20
C ASN A 15 -7.47 5.70 1.02
N THR A 16 -6.76 4.58 0.94
CA THR A 16 -7.36 3.29 0.57
C THR A 16 -6.88 2.13 1.43
N TRP A 17 -5.65 2.20 1.95
CA TRP A 17 -5.08 1.15 2.77
C TRP A 17 -5.89 0.84 4.02
N ASN A 18 -6.27 -0.43 4.17
CA ASN A 18 -6.99 -0.96 5.31
C ASN A 18 -6.77 -2.48 5.39
N LYS A 19 -7.40 -3.14 6.37
CA LYS A 19 -7.23 -4.59 6.60
C LYS A 19 -7.65 -5.45 5.40
N GLN A 20 -8.72 -5.06 4.69
CA GLN A 20 -9.20 -5.79 3.52
C GLN A 20 -8.23 -5.67 2.35
N GLU A 21 -7.72 -4.47 2.11
CA GLU A 21 -6.69 -4.25 1.09
C GLU A 21 -5.39 -4.97 1.44
N CYS A 22 -4.99 -5.03 2.71
CA CYS A 22 -3.86 -5.85 3.14
C CYS A 22 -4.05 -7.34 2.82
N GLN A 23 -5.26 -7.86 3.02
CA GLN A 23 -5.59 -9.23 2.63
C GLN A 23 -5.48 -9.42 1.11
N ILE A 24 -5.99 -8.48 0.32
CA ILE A 24 -5.95 -8.55 -1.15
C ILE A 24 -4.50 -8.52 -1.66
N VAL A 25 -3.70 -7.55 -1.23
CA VAL A 25 -2.30 -7.37 -1.67
C VAL A 25 -1.44 -8.58 -1.32
N PHE A 26 -1.62 -9.11 -0.11
CA PHE A 26 -0.74 -10.13 0.45
C PHE A 26 -1.38 -11.52 0.54
N ALA A 27 -2.46 -11.76 -0.20
CA ALA A 27 -3.18 -13.04 -0.22
C ALA A 27 -2.27 -14.24 -0.49
N GLN A 28 -1.24 -14.04 -1.32
CA GLN A 28 -0.27 -15.06 -1.73
C GLN A 28 1.10 -14.87 -1.06
N SER A 29 1.21 -14.02 -0.04
CA SER A 29 2.48 -13.83 0.67
C SER A 29 2.85 -15.07 1.49
N ASN A 30 4.13 -15.45 1.47
CA ASN A 30 4.63 -16.65 2.16
C ASN A 30 4.43 -16.61 3.68
N CYS A 31 4.45 -15.42 4.30
CA CYS A 31 4.26 -15.25 5.75
C CYS A 31 2.81 -15.05 6.18
N GLY A 32 1.86 -15.01 5.22
CA GLY A 32 0.45 -14.72 5.46
C GLY A 32 0.16 -13.23 5.66
N TRP A 33 -0.96 -12.77 5.09
CA TRP A 33 -1.38 -11.36 5.16
C TRP A 33 -1.65 -10.88 6.58
N GLN A 34 -2.06 -11.78 7.49
CA GLN A 34 -2.32 -11.43 8.90
C GLN A 34 -1.04 -10.99 9.61
N HIS A 35 0.09 -11.64 9.32
CA HIS A 35 1.39 -11.25 9.89
C HIS A 35 1.77 -9.83 9.46
N ILE A 36 1.57 -9.53 8.18
CA ILE A 36 1.87 -8.21 7.61
C ILE A 36 0.93 -7.14 8.18
N TRP A 37 -0.36 -7.44 8.33
CA TRP A 37 -1.32 -6.52 8.96
C TRP A 37 -0.96 -6.21 10.41
N ASN A 38 -0.54 -7.22 11.18
CA ASN A 38 -0.12 -7.02 12.56
C ASN A 38 1.13 -6.12 12.66
N LYS A 39 2.09 -6.26 11.73
CA LYS A 39 3.22 -5.33 11.62
C LYS A 39 2.76 -3.90 11.35
N TRP A 40 1.86 -3.70 10.38
CA TRP A 40 1.28 -2.38 10.11
C TRP A 40 0.64 -1.76 11.36
N CYS A 41 -0.21 -2.51 12.07
CA CYS A 41 -0.82 -2.03 13.31
C CYS A 41 0.23 -1.65 14.37
N SER A 42 1.31 -2.43 14.48
CA SER A 42 2.41 -2.10 15.41
C SER A 42 3.11 -0.80 15.03
N TYR A 43 3.37 -0.55 13.74
CA TYR A 43 3.95 0.72 13.30
C TYR A 43 3.02 1.90 13.58
N CYS A 44 1.72 1.76 13.33
CA CYS A 44 0.74 2.80 13.66
C CYS A 44 0.64 3.07 15.16
N HIS A 45 0.85 2.05 16.00
CA HIS A 45 0.82 2.21 17.46
C HIS A 45 2.10 2.88 18.00
N ASN A 46 3.26 2.53 17.43
CA ASN A 46 4.55 3.03 17.87
C ASN A 46 4.86 4.44 17.34
N HIS A 47 4.26 4.84 16.22
CA HIS A 47 4.46 6.14 15.58
C HIS A 47 3.20 6.99 15.68
N ILE A 48 3.10 7.76 16.77
CA ILE A 48 1.98 8.68 17.02
C ILE A 48 2.00 9.89 16.08
N GLN A 49 3.15 10.20 15.44
CA GLN A 49 3.31 11.49 14.74
C GLN A 49 3.58 11.39 13.23
N TYR A 50 4.59 10.68 12.71
CA TYR A 50 4.82 10.53 11.25
C TYR A 50 5.69 9.29 10.96
N GLY A 51 5.68 8.77 9.73
CA GLY A 51 6.66 7.75 9.29
C GLY A 51 6.18 6.29 9.30
N ALA A 52 4.99 6.00 9.83
CA ALA A 52 4.48 4.62 9.89
C ALA A 52 4.37 3.96 8.50
N THR A 53 4.06 4.75 7.46
CA THR A 53 3.94 4.26 6.08
C THR A 53 5.32 3.93 5.50
N GLU A 54 6.27 4.82 5.67
CA GLU A 54 7.64 4.72 5.19
C GLU A 54 8.38 3.58 5.88
N GLU A 55 8.26 3.47 7.21
CA GLU A 55 8.91 2.41 7.98
C GLU A 55 8.28 1.04 7.73
N PHE A 56 6.95 0.98 7.60
CA PHE A 56 6.28 -0.25 7.18
C PHE A 56 6.81 -0.72 5.83
N PHE A 57 6.86 0.18 4.83
CA PHE A 57 7.35 -0.15 3.49
C PHE A 57 8.81 -0.58 3.49
N ALA A 58 9.69 0.15 4.18
CA ALA A 58 11.11 -0.16 4.26
C ALA A 58 11.41 -1.51 4.91
N ASN A 59 10.52 -2.02 5.77
CA ASN A 59 10.67 -3.31 6.45
C ASN A 59 9.93 -4.48 5.77
N LEU A 60 9.32 -4.25 4.60
CA LEU A 60 8.82 -5.32 3.74
C LEU A 60 9.96 -5.91 2.92
N SER A 61 9.83 -7.19 2.55
CA SER A 61 10.69 -7.78 1.51
C SER A 61 10.42 -7.11 0.16
N ASP A 62 11.41 -7.15 -0.74
CA ASP A 62 11.29 -6.57 -2.09
C ASP A 62 10.05 -7.08 -2.84
N VAL A 63 9.73 -8.37 -2.71
CA VAL A 63 8.52 -8.98 -3.30
C VAL A 63 7.25 -8.34 -2.74
N ASN A 64 7.20 -8.09 -1.43
CA ASN A 64 6.02 -7.50 -0.80
C ASN A 64 5.92 -6.00 -1.09
N GLN A 65 7.05 -5.29 -1.22
CA GLN A 65 7.08 -3.91 -1.69
C GLN A 65 6.50 -3.81 -3.11
N ASP A 66 6.92 -4.71 -4.01
CA ASP A 66 6.42 -4.76 -5.39
C ASP A 66 4.92 -5.04 -5.46
N LEU A 67 4.39 -5.96 -4.64
CA LEU A 67 2.96 -6.25 -4.58
C LEU A 67 2.15 -5.00 -4.19
N LEU A 68 2.63 -4.27 -3.19
CA LEU A 68 1.96 -3.08 -2.69
C LEU A 68 1.98 -1.94 -3.72
N VAL A 69 3.11 -1.71 -4.38
CA VAL A 69 3.24 -0.70 -5.45
C VAL A 69 2.38 -1.06 -6.67
N LYS A 70 2.36 -2.35 -7.08
CA LYS A 70 1.50 -2.81 -8.19
C LYS A 70 0.02 -2.54 -7.89
N ARG A 71 -0.45 -2.87 -6.69
CA ARG A 71 -1.83 -2.61 -6.28
C ARG A 71 -2.14 -1.11 -6.27
N ALA A 72 -1.22 -0.30 -5.77
CA ALA A 72 -1.36 1.15 -5.74
C ALA A 72 -1.51 1.73 -7.16
N LEU A 73 -0.68 1.28 -8.10
CA LEU A 73 -0.76 1.69 -9.51
C LEU A 73 -2.08 1.29 -10.16
N GLU A 74 -2.53 0.03 -9.97
CA GLU A 74 -3.80 -0.46 -10.52
C GLU A 74 -5.01 0.40 -10.12
N LEU A 75 -5.09 0.78 -8.83
CA LEU A 75 -6.20 1.58 -8.33
C LEU A 75 -6.07 3.06 -8.71
N TYR A 76 -4.85 3.60 -8.70
CA TYR A 76 -4.63 4.98 -9.09
C TYR A 76 -4.96 5.21 -10.58
N ASP A 77 -4.48 4.34 -11.47
CA ASP A 77 -4.80 4.40 -12.89
C ASP A 77 -6.29 4.17 -13.17
N ARG A 78 -6.95 3.27 -12.43
CA ARG A 78 -8.41 3.08 -12.56
C ARG A 78 -9.17 4.37 -12.21
N LYS A 79 -8.82 5.01 -11.09
CA LYS A 79 -9.47 6.28 -10.69
C LYS A 79 -9.22 7.40 -11.69
N ARG A 80 -7.99 7.51 -12.19
CA ARG A 80 -7.66 8.50 -13.23
C ARG A 80 -8.53 8.32 -14.48
N LYS A 81 -8.73 7.07 -14.93
CA LYS A 81 -9.60 6.78 -16.09
C LYS A 81 -11.06 7.17 -15.86
N ILE A 82 -11.60 6.93 -14.67
CA ILE A 82 -12.98 7.34 -14.33
C ILE A 82 -13.12 8.87 -14.43
N ASN A 83 -12.17 9.60 -13.85
CA ASN A 83 -12.19 11.07 -13.89
C ASN A 83 -12.01 11.63 -15.32
N GLU A 84 -11.28 10.94 -16.20
CA GLU A 84 -11.13 11.32 -17.61
C GLU A 84 -12.41 11.05 -18.43
N THR A 85 -13.23 10.07 -18.05
CA THR A 85 -14.53 9.80 -18.70
C THR A 85 -15.69 10.70 -18.23
N ASP A 86 -15.49 11.45 -17.15
CA ASP A 86 -16.47 12.39 -16.60
C ASP A 86 -16.27 13.86 -17.08
N LEU A 87 -15.38 14.06 -18.07
CA LEU A 87 -15.06 15.35 -18.73
C LEU A 87 -15.52 15.35 -20.20
#